data_AF-A0A7S3MF59-F1
#
_entry.id   AF-A0A7S3MF59-F1
#
_cell.length_a   1.000
_cell.length_b   1.000
_cell.length_c   1.000
_cell.angle_alpha   90.00
_cell.angle_beta   90.00
_cell.angle_gamma   90.00
#
_symmetry.space_group_name_H-M   'P 1'
#
loop_
_entity.id
_entity.type
_entity.pdbx_description
1 polymer ?
#
loop_
_entity_poly.entity_id
_entity_poly.type
_entity_poly.pdbx_seq_one_letter_code
_entity_poly.pdbx_strand_id
1 'polypeptide(L)'
;MRLDSTDTFISIKMSTVFKFATAFAVVSYALADSSCSVSNKVDCGYSGVTQTSCEARGCCWVPIDDYTTPWCYYGTPTASGYSLTGMTETSTGYSGVLNIIGSGTQAYGADIKKLNLEIVFETSDIARVKITDANNARWEVPQSVVDRPHATKKPSTMNYKLTYTESPFAFELVRVSDGRSLFKLDSSTFIYKDQLLQISTAVDASATTFGLGESTRMQQALTKGTTYTLWAIDQPALAMNTNLYGSFPFYLQVVNGVSHGAMLMNSNGMDVTLNNNDITFKPVGGIVDLYVFAGSSPAAVVDQYTQIVGRPMMMPYWSLGFHNCKYGYTDIKQVEGVVAGYAAAGIPLDTQWMDIDYMQNYKDFTLDSTNFPQ
;
A
#
# COMPACT_ATOMS: atom_id res chain seq x y z
N MET A 1 35.93 -68.57 -0.65
CA MET A 1 36.84 -68.49 0.52
C MET A 1 36.12 -67.66 1.56
N ARG A 2 35.92 -68.25 2.73
CA ARG A 2 35.04 -67.81 3.82
C ARG A 2 35.91 -67.17 4.91
N LEU A 3 35.28 -66.32 5.73
CA LEU A 3 35.49 -66.07 7.16
C LEU A 3 35.72 -64.60 7.57
N ASP A 4 34.61 -64.02 8.05
CA ASP A 4 34.40 -63.24 9.29
C ASP A 4 35.50 -63.15 10.34
N SER A 5 35.48 -62.02 11.08
CA SER A 5 35.45 -61.84 12.56
C SER A 5 36.04 -60.45 12.91
N THR A 6 35.28 -59.52 13.54
CA THR A 6 35.11 -59.31 15.01
C THR A 6 36.47 -59.30 15.74
N ASP A 7 36.86 -58.38 16.63
CA ASP A 7 36.09 -57.74 17.70
C ASP A 7 37.02 -56.81 18.56
N THR A 8 36.40 -55.99 19.40
CA THR A 8 36.87 -55.47 20.72
C THR A 8 37.78 -54.24 20.94
N PHE A 9 37.28 -53.45 21.89
CA PHE A 9 37.71 -52.25 22.63
C PHE A 9 39.04 -52.33 23.41
N ILE A 10 39.69 -51.17 23.58
CA ILE A 10 40.45 -50.83 24.80
C ILE A 10 40.14 -49.39 25.24
N SER A 11 39.69 -49.26 26.49
CA SER A 11 39.55 -48.04 27.28
C SER A 11 40.83 -47.80 28.09
N ILE A 12 41.37 -46.59 28.09
CA ILE A 12 42.35 -46.13 29.10
C ILE A 12 41.89 -44.79 29.66
N LYS A 13 41.55 -44.79 30.95
CA LYS A 13 41.53 -43.61 31.83
C LYS A 13 42.93 -43.43 32.43
N MET A 14 43.50 -42.23 32.39
CA MET A 14 44.09 -41.57 33.57
C MET A 14 44.65 -40.17 33.25
N SER A 15 44.04 -39.17 33.90
CA SER A 15 44.67 -38.03 34.59
C SER A 15 46.00 -37.47 34.09
N THR A 16 46.00 -36.22 33.62
CA THR A 16 46.93 -35.16 34.09
C THR A 16 46.29 -33.80 33.78
N VAL A 17 46.15 -32.96 34.80
CA VAL A 17 45.65 -31.58 34.71
C VAL A 17 46.78 -30.70 34.18
N PHE A 18 46.65 -30.19 32.96
CA PHE A 18 47.42 -29.05 32.47
C PHE A 18 46.45 -27.87 32.27
N LYS A 19 46.56 -26.87 33.14
CA LYS A 19 45.92 -25.56 32.93
C LYS A 19 46.66 -24.84 31.81
N PHE A 20 46.16 -24.94 30.58
CA PHE A 20 46.44 -23.94 29.55
C PHE A 20 45.27 -22.95 29.53
N ALA A 21 45.52 -21.73 29.99
CA ALA A 21 44.64 -20.61 29.77
C ALA A 21 44.80 -20.18 28.30
N THR A 22 44.08 -20.83 27.39
CA THR A 22 43.93 -20.35 26.02
C THR A 22 42.86 -19.26 26.05
N ALA A 23 43.32 -18.00 25.99
CA ALA A 23 42.45 -16.89 25.66
C ALA A 23 41.96 -17.10 24.21
N PHE A 24 40.77 -17.69 24.06
CA PHE A 24 40.03 -17.59 22.82
C PHE A 24 39.59 -16.14 22.69
N ALA A 25 40.31 -15.38 21.88
CA ALA A 25 39.77 -14.17 21.30
C ALA A 25 38.55 -14.59 20.47
N VAL A 26 37.36 -14.36 21.03
CA VAL A 26 36.12 -14.39 20.26
C VAL A 26 36.23 -13.19 19.33
N VAL A 27 36.73 -13.45 18.12
CA VAL A 27 36.50 -12.53 17.00
C VAL A 27 35.02 -12.64 16.72
N SER A 28 34.25 -11.76 17.35
CA SER A 28 32.88 -11.49 16.97
C SER A 28 32.91 -10.95 15.54
N TYR A 29 32.83 -11.85 14.56
CA TYR A 29 32.28 -11.47 13.28
C TYR A 29 30.83 -11.06 13.57
N ALA A 30 30.62 -9.76 13.74
CA ALA A 30 29.28 -9.21 13.65
C ALA A 30 28.75 -9.68 12.30
N LEU A 31 27.80 -10.62 12.32
CA LEU A 31 26.96 -10.87 11.16
C LEU A 31 26.40 -9.49 10.83
N ALA A 32 26.80 -8.94 9.68
CA ALA A 32 26.16 -7.75 9.15
C ALA A 32 24.67 -8.04 9.19
N ASP A 33 23.91 -7.27 9.98
CA ASP A 33 22.48 -7.44 10.08
C ASP A 33 21.93 -7.43 8.64
N SER A 34 21.20 -8.49 8.28
CA SER A 34 20.63 -8.62 6.94
C SER A 34 19.78 -7.41 6.54
N SER A 35 19.27 -6.66 7.52
CA SER A 35 18.58 -5.39 7.33
C SER A 35 19.47 -4.31 6.66
N CYS A 36 20.79 -4.35 6.82
CA CYS A 36 21.72 -3.36 6.29
C CYS A 36 22.23 -3.65 4.87
N SER A 37 21.80 -4.78 4.29
CA SER A 37 22.08 -5.14 2.89
C SER A 37 21.00 -4.58 1.97
N VAL A 38 21.12 -3.29 1.62
CA VAL A 38 20.21 -2.58 0.71
C VAL A 38 20.88 -2.27 -0.62
N SER A 39 20.14 -2.34 -1.73
CA SER A 39 20.66 -2.06 -3.07
C SER A 39 20.92 -0.57 -3.31
N ASN A 40 20.06 0.30 -2.78
CA ASN A 40 20.17 1.76 -2.89
C ASN A 40 20.23 2.37 -1.49
N LYS A 41 21.38 2.96 -1.15
CA LYS A 41 21.58 3.62 0.14
C LYS A 41 20.99 5.03 0.11
N VAL A 42 20.01 5.26 0.97
CA VAL A 42 19.44 6.60 1.21
C VAL A 42 20.01 7.13 2.52
N ASP A 43 20.51 8.38 2.49
CA ASP A 43 21.15 9.01 3.65
C ASP A 43 20.17 9.10 4.84
N CYS A 44 20.60 8.59 5.99
CA CYS A 44 19.88 8.68 7.27
C CYS A 44 20.58 9.65 8.25
N GLY A 45 21.80 10.04 7.92
CA GLY A 45 22.66 10.85 8.76
C GLY A 45 22.48 12.34 8.53
N TYR A 46 23.56 13.05 8.85
CA TYR A 46 23.76 14.47 8.61
C TYR A 46 25.26 14.71 8.48
N SER A 47 25.67 15.86 7.97
CA SER A 47 27.10 16.17 7.81
C SER A 47 27.87 16.04 9.13
N GLY A 48 28.89 15.18 9.17
CA GLY A 48 29.68 14.90 10.37
C GLY A 48 29.08 13.86 11.33
N VAL A 49 28.07 13.10 10.90
CA VAL A 49 27.50 11.98 11.67
C VAL A 49 28.58 10.96 12.04
N THR A 50 28.55 10.47 13.28
CA THR A 50 29.42 9.39 13.76
C THR A 50 28.71 8.04 13.68
N GLN A 51 29.47 6.94 13.64
CA GLN A 51 28.92 5.59 13.68
C GLN A 51 27.88 5.41 14.80
N THR A 52 28.26 5.79 16.03
CA THR A 52 27.37 5.68 17.20
C THR A 52 26.09 6.50 17.04
N SER A 53 26.18 7.70 16.47
CA SER A 53 24.99 8.55 16.26
C SER A 53 24.10 7.99 15.15
N CYS A 54 24.68 7.35 14.13
CA CYS A 54 23.95 6.67 13.07
C CYS A 54 23.19 5.45 13.61
N GLU A 55 23.88 4.57 14.33
CA GLU A 55 23.29 3.36 14.90
C GLU A 55 22.24 3.70 15.97
N ALA A 56 22.41 4.78 16.73
CA ALA A 56 21.42 5.27 17.68
C ALA A 56 20.11 5.75 17.00
N ARG A 57 20.17 6.14 15.72
CA ARG A 57 18.99 6.44 14.89
C ARG A 57 18.38 5.18 14.27
N GLY A 58 18.91 4.00 14.59
CA GLY A 58 18.50 2.71 14.03
C GLY A 58 18.97 2.50 12.58
N CYS A 59 19.97 3.25 12.13
CA CYS A 59 20.45 3.20 10.75
C CYS A 59 21.74 2.37 10.64
N CYS A 60 22.06 2.02 9.41
CA CYS A 60 23.20 1.19 9.06
C CYS A 60 24.42 2.06 8.81
N TRP A 61 25.56 1.62 9.34
CA TRP A 61 26.83 2.31 9.17
C TRP A 61 27.82 1.43 8.40
N VAL A 62 28.27 1.91 7.24
CA VAL A 62 29.39 1.29 6.51
C VAL A 62 30.28 2.41 5.98
N PRO A 63 31.53 2.55 6.46
CA PRO A 63 32.47 3.52 5.92
C PRO A 63 32.85 3.12 4.49
N ILE A 64 32.82 4.08 3.56
CA ILE A 64 33.16 3.87 2.15
C ILE A 64 34.04 5.02 1.68
N ASP A 65 35.11 4.72 0.96
CA ASP A 65 36.00 5.72 0.33
C ASP A 65 35.40 6.28 -0.98
N ASP A 66 34.15 6.74 -0.91
CA ASP A 66 33.45 7.43 -1.98
C ASP A 66 32.67 8.61 -1.38
N TYR A 67 32.72 9.76 -2.05
CA TYR A 67 32.06 10.99 -1.64
C TYR A 67 30.56 11.03 -1.98
N THR A 68 30.06 10.10 -2.80
CA THR A 68 28.64 10.08 -3.24
C THR A 68 27.77 9.10 -2.46
N THR A 69 28.38 8.15 -1.75
CA THR A 69 27.66 7.12 -1.02
C THR A 69 27.58 7.45 0.47
N PRO A 70 26.38 7.54 1.08
CA PRO A 70 26.26 7.87 2.49
C PRO A 70 26.80 6.73 3.37
N TRP A 71 27.66 7.09 4.33
CA TRP A 71 28.19 6.15 5.33
C TRP A 71 27.10 5.68 6.29
N CYS A 72 26.21 6.62 6.67
CA CYS A 72 25.01 6.36 7.47
C CYS A 72 23.77 6.33 6.57
N TYR A 73 23.13 5.18 6.46
CA TYR A 73 22.01 5.01 5.55
C TYR A 73 20.89 4.18 6.17
N TYR A 74 19.68 4.34 5.66
CA TYR A 74 18.57 3.53 6.13
C TYR A 74 18.71 2.07 5.69
N GLY A 75 18.52 1.14 6.62
CA GLY A 75 18.34 -0.28 6.31
C GLY A 75 16.94 -0.60 5.80
N THR A 76 16.72 -1.89 5.51
CA THR A 76 15.39 -2.45 5.28
C THR A 76 14.52 -2.22 6.53
N PRO A 77 13.33 -1.62 6.39
CA PRO A 77 12.42 -1.45 7.52
C PRO A 77 12.10 -2.79 8.20
N THR A 78 12.24 -2.83 9.53
CA THR A 78 11.92 -4.00 10.35
C THR A 78 10.74 -3.71 11.27
N ALA A 79 9.89 -4.71 11.46
CA ALA A 79 8.74 -4.63 12.37
C ALA A 79 9.05 -5.33 13.70
N SER A 80 8.74 -4.67 14.82
CA SER A 80 8.72 -5.34 16.13
C SER A 80 7.44 -6.13 16.37
N GLY A 81 6.38 -5.85 15.61
CA GLY A 81 5.04 -6.37 15.85
C GLY A 81 4.34 -5.68 17.01
N TYR A 82 3.03 -5.94 17.12
CA TYR A 82 2.18 -5.43 18.20
C TYR A 82 1.53 -6.59 18.94
N SER A 83 1.11 -6.39 20.17
CA SER A 83 0.28 -7.34 20.93
C SER A 83 -1.08 -6.71 21.25
N LEU A 84 -2.13 -7.52 21.11
CA LEU A 84 -3.51 -7.15 21.45
C LEU A 84 -3.75 -7.39 22.93
N THR A 85 -4.18 -6.37 23.67
CA THR A 85 -4.46 -6.49 25.12
C THR A 85 -5.86 -7.02 25.41
N GLY A 86 -6.73 -7.07 24.40
CA GLY A 86 -8.08 -7.62 24.48
C GLY A 86 -8.96 -7.10 23.36
N MET A 87 -10.00 -7.85 23.03
CA MET A 87 -10.99 -7.48 22.02
C MET A 87 -12.36 -7.38 22.65
N THR A 88 -13.01 -6.24 22.50
CA THR A 88 -14.36 -5.96 23.01
C THR A 88 -15.33 -5.96 21.85
N GLU A 89 -16.44 -6.71 21.95
CA GLU A 89 -17.50 -6.67 20.95
C GLU A 89 -18.25 -5.34 21.00
N THR A 90 -18.56 -4.78 19.83
CA THR A 90 -19.36 -3.57 19.65
C THR A 90 -20.67 -3.91 18.96
N SER A 91 -21.55 -2.92 18.76
CA SER A 91 -22.79 -3.14 18.01
C SER A 91 -22.57 -3.51 16.54
N THR A 92 -21.40 -3.18 15.98
CA THR A 92 -21.07 -3.34 14.55
C THR A 92 -19.89 -4.27 14.29
N GLY A 93 -19.13 -4.67 15.32
CA GLY A 93 -17.95 -5.52 15.17
C GLY A 93 -17.15 -5.61 16.46
N TYR A 94 -15.90 -5.14 16.44
CA TYR A 94 -14.97 -5.26 17.56
C TYR A 94 -14.07 -4.03 17.70
N SER A 95 -13.62 -3.77 18.92
CA SER A 95 -12.60 -2.77 19.21
C SER A 95 -11.52 -3.37 20.11
N GLY A 96 -10.27 -2.90 19.99
CA GLY A 96 -9.16 -3.36 20.81
C GLY A 96 -8.03 -2.34 20.92
N VAL A 97 -7.03 -2.67 21.73
CA VAL A 97 -5.81 -1.86 21.90
C VAL A 97 -4.60 -2.71 21.55
N LEU A 98 -3.76 -2.18 20.67
CA LEU A 98 -2.51 -2.79 20.25
C LEU A 98 -1.35 -2.05 20.93
N ASN A 99 -0.43 -2.78 21.54
CA ASN A 99 0.80 -2.23 22.12
C ASN A 99 2.01 -2.77 21.39
N ILE A 100 3.02 -1.94 21.13
CA ILE A 100 4.25 -2.40 20.49
C ILE A 100 4.88 -3.53 21.33
N ILE A 101 5.45 -4.54 20.66
CA ILE A 101 6.22 -5.58 21.35
C ILE A 101 7.65 -5.07 21.57
N GLY A 102 8.13 -5.17 22.82
CA GLY A 102 9.46 -4.69 23.20
C GLY A 102 9.60 -3.17 23.08
N SER A 103 10.79 -2.70 22.71
CA SER A 103 11.08 -1.26 22.60
C SER A 103 10.65 -0.62 21.28
N GLY A 104 10.26 -1.41 20.26
CA GLY A 104 10.15 -0.95 18.88
C GLY A 104 11.52 -0.72 18.21
N THR A 105 11.48 -0.18 17.00
CA THR A 105 12.63 0.22 16.16
C THR A 105 12.67 1.74 15.99
N GLN A 106 13.85 2.28 15.62
CA GLN A 106 14.06 3.73 15.44
C GLN A 106 14.29 4.14 13.97
N ALA A 107 14.61 3.19 13.09
CA ALA A 107 14.75 3.47 11.67
C ALA A 107 13.45 4.05 11.11
N TYR A 108 13.55 5.10 10.28
CA TYR A 108 12.40 5.84 9.74
C TYR A 108 11.48 6.47 10.81
N GLY A 109 12.04 6.76 12.00
CA GLY A 109 11.31 7.32 13.14
C GLY A 109 10.87 6.27 14.15
N ALA A 110 10.49 6.74 15.33
CA ALA A 110 10.02 5.87 16.41
C ALA A 110 8.65 5.26 16.07
N ASP A 111 8.45 3.98 16.41
CA ASP A 111 7.11 3.38 16.34
C ASP A 111 6.14 4.04 17.31
N ILE A 112 4.87 4.14 16.88
CA ILE A 112 3.78 4.58 17.73
C ILE A 112 3.42 3.45 18.69
N LYS A 113 3.69 3.64 19.98
CA LYS A 113 3.72 2.54 20.95
C LYS A 113 2.36 1.93 21.28
N LYS A 114 1.27 2.68 21.09
CA LYS A 114 -0.08 2.28 21.45
C LYS A 114 -1.05 2.71 20.35
N LEU A 115 -1.80 1.75 19.81
CA LEU A 115 -2.76 1.96 18.74
C LEU A 115 -4.16 1.53 19.19
N ASN A 116 -5.18 2.21 18.67
CA ASN A 116 -6.56 1.74 18.73
C ASN A 116 -6.84 0.90 17.49
N LEU A 117 -7.48 -0.25 17.68
CA LEU A 117 -8.00 -1.12 16.62
C LEU A 117 -9.53 -1.04 16.64
N GLU A 118 -10.11 -0.84 15.48
CA GLU A 118 -11.55 -0.93 15.24
C GLU A 118 -11.79 -1.83 14.03
N ILE A 119 -12.65 -2.83 14.18
CA ILE A 119 -13.10 -3.72 13.12
C ILE A 119 -14.61 -3.57 13.00
N VAL A 120 -15.09 -3.12 11.86
CA VAL A 120 -16.50 -2.90 11.57
C VAL A 120 -16.95 -3.86 10.48
N PHE A 121 -18.09 -4.50 10.70
CA PHE A 121 -18.76 -5.29 9.66
C PHE A 121 -19.79 -4.39 8.96
N GLU A 122 -19.31 -3.63 7.97
CA GLU A 122 -20.10 -2.63 7.24
C GLU A 122 -21.32 -3.27 6.57
N THR A 123 -21.12 -4.43 5.93
CA THR A 123 -22.19 -5.27 5.38
C THR A 123 -21.84 -6.75 5.51
N SER A 124 -22.69 -7.65 4.99
CA SER A 124 -22.37 -9.08 4.88
C SER A 124 -21.11 -9.37 4.05
N ASP A 125 -20.67 -8.41 3.25
CA ASP A 125 -19.61 -8.56 2.26
C ASP A 125 -18.50 -7.52 2.37
N ILE A 126 -18.62 -6.53 3.26
CA ILE A 126 -17.64 -5.45 3.41
C ILE A 126 -17.19 -5.39 4.86
N ALA A 127 -15.91 -5.67 5.09
CA ALA A 127 -15.26 -5.45 6.36
C ALA A 127 -14.42 -4.17 6.32
N ARG A 128 -14.37 -3.43 7.42
CA ARG A 128 -13.46 -2.31 7.61
C ARG A 128 -12.58 -2.58 8.81
N VAL A 129 -11.28 -2.36 8.68
CA VAL A 129 -10.28 -2.44 9.75
C VAL A 129 -9.56 -1.12 9.83
N LYS A 130 -9.75 -0.41 10.93
CA LYS A 130 -9.16 0.89 11.19
C LYS A 130 -8.18 0.79 12.35
N ILE A 131 -6.96 1.28 12.15
CA ILE A 131 -5.90 1.32 13.17
C ILE A 131 -5.37 2.76 13.26
N THR A 132 -5.53 3.37 14.44
CA THR A 132 -5.11 4.75 14.71
C THR A 132 -4.11 4.83 15.85
N ASP A 133 -3.35 5.91 15.94
CA ASP A 133 -2.63 6.25 17.18
C ASP A 133 -3.66 6.44 18.31
N ALA A 134 -3.39 5.82 19.47
CA ALA A 134 -4.28 5.88 20.62
C ALA A 134 -4.22 7.21 21.38
N ASN A 135 -3.13 7.96 21.24
CA ASN A 135 -2.86 9.16 22.02
C ASN A 135 -2.96 10.44 21.20
N ASN A 136 -2.77 10.37 19.88
CA ASN A 136 -2.79 11.56 19.01
C ASN A 136 -3.70 11.35 17.80
N ALA A 137 -4.48 12.37 17.46
CA ALA A 137 -5.19 12.39 16.19
C ALA A 137 -4.19 12.46 15.03
N ARG A 138 -4.41 11.64 14.01
CA ARG A 138 -3.62 11.62 12.77
C ARG A 138 -4.52 11.98 11.60
N TRP A 139 -3.90 12.34 10.47
CA TRP A 139 -4.66 12.63 9.25
C TRP A 139 -5.49 11.42 8.83
N GLU A 140 -6.78 11.65 8.63
CA GLU A 140 -7.73 10.71 8.04
C GLU A 140 -8.39 11.39 6.84
N VAL A 141 -8.68 10.63 5.77
CA VAL A 141 -9.43 11.16 4.63
C VAL A 141 -10.82 11.59 5.12
N PRO A 142 -11.18 12.89 5.03
CA PRO A 142 -12.40 13.39 5.66
C PRO A 142 -13.67 12.74 5.10
N GLN A 143 -14.66 12.52 5.97
CA GLN A 143 -15.99 12.05 5.57
C GLN A 143 -16.71 13.07 4.65
N SER A 144 -16.41 14.35 4.80
CA SER A 144 -16.96 15.42 3.95
C SER A 144 -16.47 15.40 2.51
N VAL A 145 -15.35 14.73 2.24
CA VAL A 145 -14.77 14.62 0.89
C VAL A 145 -15.25 13.34 0.20
N VAL A 146 -15.31 12.24 0.95
CA VAL A 146 -15.87 10.96 0.47
C VAL A 146 -16.90 10.50 1.49
N ASP A 147 -18.18 10.63 1.14
CA ASP A 147 -19.27 10.21 2.02
C ASP A 147 -19.42 8.69 2.00
N ARG A 148 -18.77 8.05 2.97
CA ARG A 148 -18.74 6.60 3.17
C ARG A 148 -19.91 6.18 4.07
N PRO A 149 -20.75 5.20 3.66
CA PRO A 149 -21.76 4.67 4.55
C PRO A 149 -21.10 3.98 5.76
N HIS A 150 -21.80 4.00 6.90
CA HIS A 150 -21.36 3.33 8.13
C HIS A 150 -22.43 2.36 8.62
N ALA A 151 -22.01 1.17 9.04
CA ALA A 151 -22.89 0.23 9.70
C ALA A 151 -23.42 0.81 11.03
N THR A 152 -24.70 0.53 11.29
CA THR A 152 -25.35 0.84 12.59
C THR A 152 -25.54 -0.40 13.46
N LYS A 153 -25.46 -1.59 12.85
CA LYS A 153 -25.55 -2.89 13.52
C LYS A 153 -24.84 -3.96 12.70
N LYS A 154 -24.41 -5.02 13.38
CA LYS A 154 -23.86 -6.23 12.76
C LYS A 154 -24.87 -6.91 11.82
N PRO A 155 -24.46 -7.33 10.61
CA PRO A 155 -25.32 -8.13 9.73
C PRO A 155 -25.72 -9.47 10.37
N SER A 156 -26.94 -9.94 10.09
CA SER A 156 -27.44 -11.23 10.60
C SER A 156 -26.75 -12.44 9.94
N THR A 157 -26.23 -12.25 8.73
CA THR A 157 -25.54 -13.26 7.93
C THR A 157 -24.25 -12.67 7.40
N MET A 158 -23.18 -13.45 7.40
CA MET A 158 -21.84 -13.01 7.00
C MET A 158 -21.28 -13.91 5.90
N ASN A 159 -20.69 -13.31 4.87
CA ASN A 159 -19.98 -14.05 3.80
C ASN A 159 -18.47 -14.18 4.07
N TYR A 160 -18.01 -13.60 5.18
CA TYR A 160 -16.65 -13.72 5.70
C TYR A 160 -16.67 -13.92 7.22
N LYS A 161 -15.58 -14.45 7.76
CA LYS A 161 -15.34 -14.58 9.20
C LYS A 161 -14.02 -13.91 9.58
N LEU A 162 -13.99 -13.30 10.76
CA LEU A 162 -12.78 -12.76 11.37
C LEU A 162 -12.13 -13.83 12.26
N THR A 163 -10.83 -14.01 12.10
CA THR A 163 -9.96 -14.71 13.05
C THR A 163 -8.77 -13.84 13.40
N TYR A 164 -8.17 -14.00 14.58
CA TYR A 164 -7.04 -13.20 15.00
C TYR A 164 -6.11 -13.96 15.96
N THR A 165 -4.86 -13.51 16.02
CA THR A 165 -3.85 -13.90 17.01
C THR A 165 -3.54 -12.68 17.86
N GLU A 166 -3.32 -12.85 19.17
CA GLU A 166 -3.08 -11.73 20.08
C GLU A 166 -1.64 -11.22 20.05
N SER A 167 -0.64 -12.10 20.00
CA SER A 167 0.77 -11.71 20.06
C SER A 167 1.69 -12.68 19.29
N PRO A 168 2.41 -12.22 18.25
CA PRO A 168 2.22 -10.94 17.59
C PRO A 168 0.82 -10.86 16.95
N PHE A 169 0.24 -9.66 16.98
CA PHE A 169 -1.11 -9.39 16.53
C PHE A 169 -1.20 -9.55 15.02
N ALA A 170 -2.12 -10.41 14.60
CA ALA A 170 -2.53 -10.58 13.22
C ALA A 170 -4.05 -10.78 13.19
N PHE A 171 -4.71 -10.28 12.15
CA PHE A 171 -6.08 -10.64 11.84
C PHE A 171 -6.15 -11.30 10.47
N GLU A 172 -7.18 -12.10 10.26
CA GLU A 172 -7.49 -12.70 8.98
C GLU A 172 -8.99 -12.67 8.74
N LEU A 173 -9.38 -12.13 7.58
CA LEU A 173 -10.74 -12.21 7.06
C LEU A 173 -10.79 -13.36 6.07
N VAL A 174 -11.61 -14.35 6.35
CA VAL A 174 -11.71 -15.58 5.57
C VAL A 174 -13.10 -15.69 4.97
N ARG A 175 -13.18 -15.97 3.67
CA ARG A 175 -14.46 -16.23 2.99
C ARG A 175 -15.14 -17.47 3.57
N VAL A 176 -16.43 -17.37 3.85
CA VAL A 176 -17.21 -18.47 4.45
C VAL A 176 -17.44 -19.62 3.45
N SER A 177 -17.70 -19.31 2.18
CA SER A 177 -18.12 -20.30 1.18
C SER A 177 -17.02 -21.27 0.74
N ASP A 178 -15.76 -20.85 0.75
CA ASP A 178 -14.64 -21.65 0.23
C ASP A 178 -13.40 -21.66 1.15
N GLY A 179 -13.42 -20.93 2.26
CA GLY A 179 -12.32 -20.88 3.22
C GLY A 179 -11.09 -20.10 2.76
N ARG A 180 -11.12 -19.40 1.62
CA ARG A 180 -9.98 -18.59 1.15
C ARG A 180 -9.79 -17.34 1.99
N SER A 181 -8.52 -16.99 2.21
CA SER A 181 -8.13 -15.72 2.82
C SER A 181 -8.49 -14.56 1.89
N LEU A 182 -9.17 -13.55 2.43
CA LEU A 182 -9.50 -12.29 1.74
C LEU A 182 -8.48 -11.21 2.09
N PHE A 183 -8.03 -11.20 3.34
CA PHE A 183 -6.96 -10.34 3.82
C PHE A 183 -6.42 -10.92 5.12
N LYS A 184 -5.11 -11.16 5.18
CA LYS A 184 -4.41 -11.61 6.38
C LYS A 184 -3.29 -10.63 6.68
N LEU A 185 -3.42 -9.88 7.77
CA LEU A 185 -2.33 -9.00 8.22
C LEU A 185 -1.10 -9.85 8.53
N ASP A 186 0.00 -9.58 7.82
CA ASP A 186 1.30 -10.15 8.16
C ASP A 186 1.93 -9.35 9.30
N SER A 187 1.89 -9.94 10.50
CA SER A 187 2.43 -9.32 11.71
C SER A 187 3.95 -9.13 11.69
N SER A 188 4.66 -9.90 10.85
CA SER A 188 6.13 -9.83 10.75
C SER A 188 6.62 -8.63 9.92
N THR A 189 5.72 -8.01 9.17
CA THR A 189 5.99 -6.85 8.30
C THR A 189 5.14 -5.63 8.65
N PHE A 190 4.24 -5.72 9.63
CA PHE A 190 3.39 -4.61 10.05
C PHE A 190 4.18 -3.51 10.79
N ILE A 191 4.24 -2.32 10.18
CA ILE A 191 4.92 -1.14 10.74
C ILE A 191 3.92 -0.01 10.89
N TYR A 192 4.00 0.72 12.02
CA TYR A 192 3.15 1.88 12.27
C TYR A 192 3.99 2.99 12.94
N LYS A 193 4.52 3.88 12.11
CA LYS A 193 5.31 5.07 12.49
C LYS A 193 4.62 6.33 11.98
N ASP A 194 5.13 7.50 12.37
CA ASP A 194 4.54 8.78 11.94
C ASP A 194 4.58 8.98 10.42
N GLN A 195 5.68 8.59 9.77
CA GLN A 195 5.89 8.79 8.32
C GLN A 195 6.17 7.48 7.55
N LEU A 196 5.86 6.34 8.17
CA LEU A 196 5.94 5.04 7.53
C LEU A 196 4.91 4.10 8.15
N LEU A 197 3.87 3.80 7.39
CA LEU A 197 3.03 2.64 7.67
C LEU A 197 3.41 1.54 6.69
N GLN A 198 3.34 0.30 7.12
CA GLN A 198 3.48 -0.85 6.23
C GLN A 198 2.41 -1.87 6.61
N ILE A 199 1.59 -2.24 5.63
CA ILE A 199 0.57 -3.27 5.78
C ILE A 199 0.62 -4.23 4.61
N SER A 200 0.74 -5.52 4.92
CA SER A 200 0.91 -6.57 3.94
C SER A 200 -0.15 -7.66 4.14
N THR A 201 -0.56 -8.27 3.03
CA THR A 201 -1.37 -9.48 3.03
C THR A 201 -0.84 -10.48 2.02
N ALA A 202 -1.02 -11.76 2.33
CA ALA A 202 -0.75 -12.83 1.39
C ALA A 202 -1.67 -12.72 0.16
N VAL A 203 -1.13 -13.14 -0.99
CA VAL A 203 -1.80 -13.23 -2.28
C VAL A 203 -1.68 -14.67 -2.77
N ASP A 204 -2.80 -15.23 -3.25
CA ASP A 204 -2.77 -16.54 -3.88
C ASP A 204 -1.87 -16.50 -5.12
N ALA A 205 -0.90 -17.40 -5.20
CA ALA A 205 0.04 -17.44 -6.32
C ALA A 205 -0.65 -17.61 -7.68
N SER A 206 -1.83 -18.23 -7.72
CA SER A 206 -2.67 -18.39 -8.90
C SER A 206 -3.59 -17.20 -9.20
N ALA A 207 -3.68 -16.21 -8.30
CA ALA A 207 -4.51 -15.04 -8.50
C ALA A 207 -3.97 -14.14 -9.62
N THR A 208 -4.90 -13.67 -10.44
CA THR A 208 -4.66 -12.48 -11.27
C THR A 208 -5.12 -11.26 -10.48
N THR A 209 -4.25 -10.26 -10.33
CA THR A 209 -4.54 -9.04 -9.58
C THR A 209 -4.71 -7.86 -10.53
N PHE A 210 -5.69 -7.00 -10.29
CA PHE A 210 -6.02 -5.81 -11.07
C PHE A 210 -6.18 -4.60 -10.13
N GLY A 211 -6.30 -3.40 -10.72
CA GLY A 211 -6.48 -2.16 -9.98
C GLY A 211 -5.16 -1.40 -9.83
N LEU A 212 -5.05 -0.63 -8.75
CA LEU A 212 -4.03 0.39 -8.50
C LEU A 212 -4.00 1.45 -9.60
N GLY A 213 -3.61 2.68 -9.29
CA GLY A 213 -3.47 3.71 -10.32
C GLY A 213 -3.38 5.12 -9.76
N GLU A 214 -3.24 6.13 -10.60
CA GLU A 214 -3.29 6.06 -12.06
C GLU A 214 -1.92 5.77 -12.68
N SER A 215 -1.87 4.90 -13.69
CA SER A 215 -0.66 4.72 -14.51
C SER A 215 -0.95 4.04 -15.85
N THR A 216 -0.19 4.41 -16.89
CA THR A 216 -0.27 3.77 -18.21
C THR A 216 0.54 2.48 -18.23
N ARG A 217 -0.11 1.38 -18.61
CA ARG A 217 0.47 0.03 -18.60
C ARG A 217 0.07 -0.73 -19.87
N MET A 218 0.92 -1.66 -20.29
CA MET A 218 0.63 -2.54 -21.43
C MET A 218 -0.42 -3.60 -21.12
N GLN A 219 -0.61 -3.92 -19.84
CA GLN A 219 -1.51 -4.97 -19.36
C GLN A 219 -2.38 -4.38 -18.24
N GLN A 220 -3.65 -4.78 -18.19
CA GLN A 220 -4.54 -4.40 -17.09
C GLN A 220 -4.20 -5.13 -15.79
N ALA A 221 -3.75 -6.38 -15.90
CA ALA A 221 -3.28 -7.14 -14.75
C ALA A 221 -1.98 -6.55 -14.21
N LEU A 222 -1.86 -6.54 -12.88
CA LEU A 222 -0.64 -6.17 -12.19
C LEU A 222 0.45 -7.22 -12.44
N THR A 223 1.67 -6.73 -12.57
CA THR A 223 2.88 -7.53 -12.74
C THR A 223 3.48 -7.84 -11.37
N LYS A 224 3.77 -9.12 -11.10
CA LYS A 224 4.44 -9.55 -9.87
C LYS A 224 5.90 -9.04 -9.85
N GLY A 225 6.41 -8.79 -8.65
CA GLY A 225 7.74 -8.18 -8.43
C GLY A 225 7.79 -6.69 -8.77
N THR A 226 6.63 -6.02 -8.87
CA THR A 226 6.54 -4.61 -9.27
C THR A 226 6.01 -3.75 -8.15
N THR A 227 6.57 -2.54 -8.02
CA THR A 227 6.06 -1.48 -7.15
C THR A 227 5.27 -0.47 -7.98
N TYR A 228 4.09 -0.12 -7.49
CA TYR A 228 3.21 0.89 -8.04
C TYR A 228 3.15 2.08 -7.08
N THR A 229 3.79 3.19 -7.46
CA THR A 229 3.70 4.44 -6.71
C THR A 229 2.36 5.11 -6.97
N LEU A 230 1.71 5.58 -5.91
CA LEU A 230 0.46 6.33 -5.94
C LEU A 230 0.72 7.72 -5.35
N TRP A 231 0.88 8.69 -6.24
CA TRP A 231 1.08 10.09 -5.92
C TRP A 231 0.65 10.91 -7.14
N ALA A 232 -0.40 11.73 -6.99
CA ALA A 232 -0.92 12.55 -8.06
C ALA A 232 0.16 13.52 -8.59
N ILE A 233 0.47 13.42 -9.88
CA ILE A 233 1.45 14.28 -10.57
C ILE A 233 1.00 14.56 -12.00
N ASP A 234 1.26 15.78 -12.45
CA ASP A 234 1.13 16.15 -13.86
C ASP A 234 2.37 15.67 -14.63
N GLN A 235 2.19 14.61 -15.43
CA GLN A 235 3.19 14.15 -16.39
C GLN A 235 2.51 13.45 -17.58
N PRO A 236 3.15 13.40 -18.76
CA PRO A 236 2.55 12.80 -19.93
C PRO A 236 2.18 11.33 -19.70
N ALA A 237 0.97 10.92 -20.10
CA ALA A 237 0.53 9.52 -20.03
C ALA A 237 1.39 8.55 -20.87
N LEU A 238 2.28 9.05 -21.73
CA LEU A 238 3.30 8.25 -22.42
C LEU A 238 4.43 7.79 -21.48
N ALA A 239 4.53 8.34 -20.27
CA ALA A 239 5.39 7.84 -19.21
C ALA A 239 4.81 6.51 -18.67
N MET A 240 5.21 5.42 -19.31
CA MET A 240 4.76 4.07 -18.97
C MET A 240 5.24 3.67 -17.57
N ASN A 241 4.38 3.00 -16.82
CA ASN A 241 4.67 2.43 -15.49
C ASN A 241 5.12 3.45 -14.43
N THR A 242 4.73 4.72 -14.57
CA THR A 242 4.89 5.76 -13.54
C THR A 242 3.53 6.22 -13.02
N ASN A 243 3.50 6.81 -11.82
CA ASN A 243 2.32 7.44 -11.25
C ASN A 243 1.84 8.63 -12.11
N LEU A 244 0.53 8.81 -12.31
CA LEU A 244 -0.04 9.92 -13.09
C LEU A 244 -0.94 10.79 -12.20
N TYR A 245 -2.07 11.26 -12.74
CA TYR A 245 -2.90 12.31 -12.16
C TYR A 245 -3.70 11.84 -10.94
N GLY A 246 -4.16 10.58 -10.94
CA GLY A 246 -4.96 9.99 -9.86
C GLY A 246 -4.18 9.12 -8.87
N SER A 247 -4.81 8.83 -7.72
CA SER A 247 -4.31 7.90 -6.71
C SER A 247 -5.45 6.97 -6.24
N PHE A 248 -5.37 5.69 -6.60
CA PHE A 248 -6.42 4.69 -6.42
C PHE A 248 -5.86 3.46 -5.70
N PRO A 249 -5.77 3.47 -4.36
CA PRO A 249 -5.19 2.38 -3.56
C PRO A 249 -6.16 1.19 -3.38
N PHE A 250 -6.78 0.72 -4.47
CA PHE A 250 -7.69 -0.41 -4.52
C PHE A 250 -7.13 -1.51 -5.43
N TYR A 251 -7.17 -2.75 -4.99
CA TYR A 251 -6.91 -3.91 -5.85
C TYR A 251 -8.08 -4.89 -5.85
N LEU A 252 -8.16 -5.64 -6.95
CA LEU A 252 -9.09 -6.74 -7.18
C LEU A 252 -8.29 -8.00 -7.48
N GLN A 253 -8.54 -9.10 -6.77
CA GLN A 253 -7.99 -10.41 -7.08
C GLN A 253 -9.05 -11.34 -7.65
N VAL A 254 -8.63 -12.17 -8.60
CA VAL A 254 -9.48 -13.17 -9.25
C VAL A 254 -8.75 -14.51 -9.26
N VAL A 255 -9.40 -15.55 -8.71
CA VAL A 255 -8.95 -16.95 -8.79
C VAL A 255 -10.13 -17.77 -9.29
N ASN A 256 -10.01 -18.37 -10.48
CA ASN A 256 -11.05 -19.18 -11.11
C ASN A 256 -12.45 -18.50 -11.13
N GLY A 257 -12.48 -17.19 -11.40
CA GLY A 257 -13.70 -16.38 -11.45
C GLY A 257 -14.22 -15.90 -10.09
N VAL A 258 -13.76 -16.47 -8.97
CA VAL A 258 -14.15 -16.02 -7.63
C VAL A 258 -13.16 -14.95 -7.16
N SER A 259 -13.70 -13.80 -6.81
CA SER A 259 -12.90 -12.59 -6.57
C SER A 259 -12.89 -12.13 -5.13
N HIS A 260 -12.03 -11.19 -4.79
CA HIS A 260 -12.16 -10.31 -3.63
C HIS A 260 -11.39 -9.02 -3.93
N GLY A 261 -11.55 -7.98 -3.12
CA GLY A 261 -10.73 -6.79 -3.24
C GLY A 261 -10.38 -6.21 -1.89
N ALA A 262 -9.41 -5.32 -1.87
CA ALA A 262 -9.16 -4.47 -0.72
C ALA A 262 -8.75 -3.06 -1.16
N MET A 263 -9.07 -2.08 -0.31
CA MET A 263 -8.70 -0.69 -0.50
C MET A 263 -8.12 -0.13 0.80
N LEU A 264 -7.02 0.61 0.70
CA LEU A 264 -6.51 1.43 1.79
C LEU A 264 -7.02 2.88 1.65
N MET A 265 -7.92 3.33 2.51
CA MET A 265 -8.42 4.71 2.55
C MET A 265 -7.36 5.64 3.16
N ASN A 266 -6.38 6.02 2.33
CA ASN A 266 -5.28 6.90 2.71
C ASN A 266 -4.89 7.76 1.49
N SER A 267 -4.65 9.05 1.70
CA SER A 267 -4.33 10.02 0.64
C SER A 267 -2.88 10.50 0.66
N ASN A 268 -2.04 9.94 1.54
CA ASN A 268 -0.60 10.21 1.53
C ASN A 268 0.05 9.48 0.36
N GLY A 269 1.22 9.95 -0.07
CA GLY A 269 2.03 9.23 -1.05
C GLY A 269 2.33 7.83 -0.56
N MET A 270 2.18 6.86 -1.46
CA MET A 270 2.38 5.47 -1.09
C MET A 270 2.94 4.66 -2.23
N ASP A 271 3.74 3.67 -1.87
CA ASP A 271 4.08 2.57 -2.75
C ASP A 271 3.21 1.37 -2.42
N VAL A 272 2.73 0.70 -3.47
CA VAL A 272 2.08 -0.61 -3.36
C VAL A 272 2.89 -1.61 -4.15
N THR A 273 3.52 -2.56 -3.46
CA THR A 273 4.36 -3.59 -4.10
C THR A 273 3.57 -4.89 -4.18
N LEU A 274 3.41 -5.44 -5.39
CA LEU A 274 2.91 -6.79 -5.60
C LEU A 274 4.09 -7.73 -5.79
N ASN A 275 4.33 -8.61 -4.83
CA ASN A 275 5.31 -9.68 -4.91
C ASN A 275 4.67 -10.99 -5.41
N ASN A 276 5.42 -12.09 -5.38
CA ASN A 276 4.90 -13.38 -5.84
C ASN A 276 3.75 -13.92 -4.98
N ASN A 277 3.82 -13.65 -3.67
CA ASN A 277 2.96 -14.25 -2.65
C ASN A 277 2.33 -13.22 -1.71
N ASP A 278 2.61 -11.93 -1.89
CA ASP A 278 2.08 -10.86 -1.03
C ASP A 278 1.86 -9.57 -1.82
N ILE A 279 1.01 -8.72 -1.25
CA ILE A 279 0.84 -7.33 -1.65
C ILE A 279 1.02 -6.46 -0.41
N THR A 280 1.82 -5.41 -0.55
CA THR A 280 2.27 -4.57 0.55
C THR A 280 2.02 -3.10 0.23
N PHE A 281 1.24 -2.42 1.08
CA PHE A 281 1.04 -0.97 1.02
C PHE A 281 2.01 -0.26 1.97
N LYS A 282 2.65 0.80 1.50
CA LYS A 282 3.59 1.63 2.27
C LYS A 282 3.29 3.13 2.14
N PRO A 283 2.23 3.65 2.78
CA PRO A 283 2.00 5.09 2.79
C PRO A 283 2.96 5.81 3.75
N VAL A 284 3.32 7.04 3.38
CA VAL A 284 4.24 7.90 4.16
C VAL A 284 3.55 8.72 5.24
N GLY A 285 2.37 8.30 5.70
CA GLY A 285 1.61 9.02 6.72
C GLY A 285 0.16 8.58 6.85
N GLY A 286 -0.61 9.33 7.64
CA GLY A 286 -2.03 9.06 7.90
C GLY A 286 -2.24 7.85 8.82
N ILE A 287 -3.29 7.09 8.56
CA ILE A 287 -3.68 5.90 9.33
C ILE A 287 -3.84 4.67 8.42
N VAL A 288 -4.03 3.50 9.04
CA VAL A 288 -4.55 2.32 8.34
C VAL A 288 -6.08 2.37 8.45
N ASP A 289 -6.76 2.59 7.34
CA ASP A 289 -8.22 2.48 7.22
C ASP A 289 -8.53 1.58 6.03
N LEU A 290 -8.54 0.27 6.28
CA LEU A 290 -8.60 -0.78 5.29
C LEU A 290 -10.03 -1.26 5.09
N TYR A 291 -10.50 -1.31 3.85
CA TYR A 291 -11.74 -1.97 3.46
C TYR A 291 -11.42 -3.26 2.71
N VAL A 292 -12.14 -4.33 3.02
CA VAL A 292 -12.00 -5.65 2.38
C VAL A 292 -13.37 -6.09 1.86
N PHE A 293 -13.40 -6.46 0.59
CA PHE A 293 -14.60 -6.70 -0.20
C PHE A 293 -14.71 -8.19 -0.57
N ALA A 294 -15.69 -8.88 -0.03
CA ALA A 294 -15.91 -10.31 -0.14
C ALA A 294 -16.83 -10.72 -1.31
N GLY A 295 -16.90 -9.94 -2.40
CA GLY A 295 -17.70 -10.27 -3.57
C GLY A 295 -17.40 -11.65 -4.17
N SER A 296 -18.38 -12.30 -4.78
CA SER A 296 -18.23 -13.64 -5.39
C SER A 296 -17.72 -13.60 -6.83
N SER A 297 -17.67 -12.41 -7.45
CA SER A 297 -17.22 -12.16 -8.83
C SER A 297 -16.55 -10.78 -8.94
N PRO A 298 -15.81 -10.48 -10.03
CA PRO A 298 -15.23 -9.16 -10.25
C PRO A 298 -16.25 -8.02 -10.13
N ALA A 299 -17.42 -8.18 -10.75
CA ALA A 299 -18.48 -7.17 -10.73
C ALA A 299 -19.04 -6.94 -9.32
N ALA A 300 -19.20 -8.01 -8.53
CA ALA A 300 -19.67 -7.88 -7.14
C ALA A 300 -18.67 -7.11 -6.26
N VAL A 301 -17.37 -7.33 -6.47
CA VAL A 301 -16.33 -6.59 -5.73
C VAL A 301 -16.34 -5.10 -6.13
N VAL A 302 -16.48 -4.79 -7.42
CA VAL A 302 -16.57 -3.39 -7.87
C VAL A 302 -17.85 -2.72 -7.36
N ASP A 303 -18.98 -3.41 -7.36
CA ASP A 303 -20.22 -2.91 -6.75
C ASP A 303 -20.00 -2.53 -5.28
N GLN A 304 -19.41 -3.44 -4.49
CA GLN A 304 -19.08 -3.19 -3.08
C GLN A 304 -18.09 -2.05 -2.88
N TYR A 305 -17.05 -1.95 -3.71
CA TYR A 305 -16.11 -0.84 -3.69
C TYR A 305 -16.81 0.51 -3.89
N THR A 306 -17.67 0.61 -4.92
CA THR A 306 -18.43 1.84 -5.20
C THR A 306 -19.53 2.14 -4.17
N GLN A 307 -19.98 1.17 -3.38
CA GLN A 307 -20.82 1.46 -2.21
C GLN A 307 -20.06 2.28 -1.16
N ILE A 308 -18.74 2.08 -1.04
CA ILE A 308 -17.91 2.81 -0.07
C ILE A 308 -17.41 4.14 -0.62
N VAL A 309 -16.88 4.17 -1.84
CA VAL A 309 -16.27 5.39 -2.41
C VAL A 309 -17.27 6.31 -3.13
N GLY A 310 -18.53 5.89 -3.23
CA GLY A 310 -19.57 6.55 -3.99
C GLY A 310 -19.78 5.90 -5.36
N ARG A 311 -21.05 5.73 -5.72
CA ARG A 311 -21.43 5.21 -7.04
C ARG A 311 -21.18 6.31 -8.10
N PRO A 312 -20.78 5.93 -9.33
CA PRO A 312 -20.68 6.89 -10.42
C PRO A 312 -21.99 7.65 -10.58
N MET A 313 -21.91 8.98 -10.74
CA MET A 313 -23.08 9.80 -11.00
C MET A 313 -23.69 9.43 -12.36
N MET A 314 -25.02 9.52 -12.47
CA MET A 314 -25.67 9.34 -13.76
C MET A 314 -25.22 10.46 -14.71
N MET A 315 -24.60 10.06 -15.81
CA MET A 315 -24.10 11.00 -16.81
C MET A 315 -25.27 11.61 -17.61
N PRO A 316 -25.25 12.92 -17.89
CA PRO A 316 -26.27 13.53 -18.73
C PRO A 316 -26.21 12.93 -20.14
N TYR A 317 -27.37 12.70 -20.76
CA TYR A 317 -27.45 11.91 -21.99
C TYR A 317 -26.55 12.43 -23.12
N TRP A 318 -26.45 13.76 -23.29
CA TRP A 318 -25.62 14.40 -24.30
C TRP A 318 -24.12 14.07 -24.15
N SER A 319 -23.64 13.77 -22.93
CA SER A 319 -22.22 13.48 -22.70
C SER A 319 -21.80 12.09 -23.16
N LEU A 320 -22.74 11.27 -23.64
CA LEU A 320 -22.48 10.00 -24.28
C LEU A 320 -22.26 10.15 -25.80
N GLY A 321 -22.54 11.34 -26.34
CA GLY A 321 -22.32 11.69 -27.73
C GLY A 321 -20.85 11.95 -28.05
N PHE A 322 -20.57 12.33 -29.30
CA PHE A 322 -19.19 12.60 -29.72
C PHE A 322 -18.74 13.99 -29.24
N HIS A 323 -17.54 14.06 -28.66
CA HIS A 323 -16.92 15.28 -28.14
C HIS A 323 -15.70 15.64 -28.98
N ASN A 324 -15.63 16.87 -29.49
CA ASN A 324 -14.43 17.40 -30.15
C ASN A 324 -13.72 18.38 -29.20
N CYS A 325 -12.40 18.25 -29.07
CA CYS A 325 -11.55 19.12 -28.26
C CYS A 325 -10.18 19.28 -28.93
N LYS A 326 -9.58 20.46 -28.79
CA LYS A 326 -8.20 20.72 -29.17
C LYS A 326 -7.65 21.89 -28.36
N TYR A 327 -6.44 21.73 -27.85
CA TYR A 327 -5.62 22.85 -27.40
C TYR A 327 -5.02 23.59 -28.61
N GLY A 328 -5.13 24.90 -28.63
CA GLY A 328 -4.50 25.81 -29.58
C GLY A 328 -5.43 26.21 -30.72
N TYR A 329 -6.73 26.41 -30.48
CA TYR A 329 -7.57 27.14 -31.44
C TYR A 329 -7.19 28.63 -31.38
N THR A 330 -6.90 29.25 -32.52
CA THR A 330 -6.39 30.63 -32.53
C THR A 330 -7.48 31.68 -32.38
N ASP A 331 -8.70 31.38 -32.82
CA ASP A 331 -9.87 32.26 -32.76
C ASP A 331 -11.17 31.46 -32.89
N ILE A 332 -12.30 32.14 -32.69
CA ILE A 332 -13.64 31.56 -32.80
C ILE A 332 -13.95 31.03 -34.21
N LYS A 333 -13.36 31.61 -35.27
CA LYS A 333 -13.63 31.19 -36.65
C LYS A 333 -13.07 29.80 -36.94
N GLN A 334 -11.93 29.43 -36.34
CA GLN A 334 -11.43 28.06 -36.43
C GLN A 334 -12.39 27.06 -35.79
N VAL A 335 -12.99 27.41 -34.66
CA VAL A 335 -13.96 26.56 -33.98
C VAL A 335 -15.23 26.41 -34.82
N GLU A 336 -15.78 27.53 -35.34
CA GLU A 336 -16.93 27.53 -36.24
C GLU A 336 -16.67 26.68 -37.49
N GLY A 337 -15.48 26.80 -38.09
CA GLY A 337 -15.07 26.01 -39.24
C GLY A 337 -15.05 24.50 -38.96
N VAL A 338 -14.56 24.09 -37.77
CA VAL A 338 -14.59 22.68 -37.34
C VAL A 338 -16.03 22.20 -37.21
N VAL A 339 -16.89 22.93 -36.48
CA VAL A 339 -18.30 22.56 -36.28
C VAL A 339 -19.05 22.47 -37.61
N ALA A 340 -18.88 23.45 -38.50
CA ALA A 340 -19.45 23.43 -39.83
C ALA A 340 -18.95 22.25 -40.67
N GLY A 341 -17.68 21.85 -40.49
CA GLY A 341 -17.09 20.67 -41.10
C GLY A 341 -17.76 19.37 -40.67
N TYR A 342 -17.99 19.17 -39.36
CA TYR A 342 -18.75 18.02 -38.84
C TYR A 342 -20.17 17.97 -39.45
N ALA A 343 -20.86 19.11 -39.47
CA ALA A 343 -22.20 19.22 -40.05
C ALA A 343 -22.22 18.89 -41.55
N ALA A 344 -21.29 19.45 -42.33
CA ALA A 344 -21.18 19.19 -43.76
C ALA A 344 -20.82 17.72 -44.08
N ALA A 345 -20.02 17.08 -43.21
CA ALA A 345 -19.66 15.67 -43.32
C ALA A 345 -20.76 14.71 -42.81
N GLY A 346 -21.81 15.22 -42.16
CA GLY A 346 -22.86 14.38 -41.55
C GLY A 346 -22.36 13.57 -40.35
N ILE A 347 -21.31 14.02 -39.67
CA ILE A 347 -20.77 13.37 -38.47
C ILE A 347 -21.46 13.98 -37.23
N PRO A 348 -22.14 13.19 -36.37
CA PRO A 348 -22.75 13.70 -35.15
C PRO A 348 -21.70 14.34 -34.23
N LEU A 349 -22.02 15.53 -33.70
CA LEU A 349 -21.20 16.26 -32.74
C LEU A 349 -22.13 16.82 -31.66
N ASP A 350 -22.05 16.23 -30.46
CA ASP A 350 -22.87 16.65 -29.33
C ASP A 350 -22.20 17.77 -28.52
N THR A 351 -20.86 17.77 -28.46
CA THR A 351 -20.10 18.75 -27.67
C THR A 351 -18.83 19.22 -28.36
N GLN A 352 -18.66 20.55 -28.42
CA GLN A 352 -17.40 21.20 -28.75
C GLN A 352 -16.79 21.80 -27.48
N TRP A 353 -15.60 21.33 -27.09
CA TRP A 353 -14.84 21.87 -25.98
C TRP A 353 -13.91 22.98 -26.49
N MET A 354 -13.84 24.08 -25.76
CA MET A 354 -12.84 25.12 -25.96
C MET A 354 -11.82 24.99 -24.82
N ASP A 355 -10.56 24.76 -25.19
CA ASP A 355 -9.45 24.75 -24.23
C ASP A 355 -9.12 26.19 -23.79
N ILE A 356 -8.10 26.37 -22.95
CA ILE A 356 -7.72 27.63 -22.30
C ILE A 356 -7.47 28.82 -23.25
N ASP A 357 -7.36 28.59 -24.56
CA ASP A 357 -7.13 29.65 -25.57
C ASP A 357 -8.30 30.64 -25.69
N TYR A 358 -9.53 30.25 -25.33
CA TYR A 358 -10.66 31.18 -25.37
C TYR A 358 -10.53 32.30 -24.33
N MET A 359 -9.73 32.07 -23.29
CA MET A 359 -9.60 32.94 -22.14
C MET A 359 -8.66 34.11 -22.42
N GLN A 360 -8.92 35.26 -21.81
CA GLN A 360 -7.99 36.39 -21.85
C GLN A 360 -6.73 36.07 -21.05
N ASN A 361 -5.63 35.79 -21.75
CA ASN A 361 -4.35 35.40 -21.16
C ASN A 361 -4.46 34.19 -20.21
N TYR A 362 -5.25 33.18 -20.59
CA TYR A 362 -5.43 31.92 -19.83
C TYR A 362 -5.99 32.12 -18.41
N LYS A 363 -6.77 33.19 -18.19
CA LYS A 363 -7.42 33.48 -16.91
C LYS A 363 -8.85 32.95 -16.90
N ASP A 364 -9.17 32.15 -15.89
CA ASP A 364 -10.53 31.67 -15.68
C ASP A 364 -11.57 32.80 -15.70
N PHE A 365 -12.77 32.46 -16.18
CA PHE A 365 -13.93 33.36 -16.24
C PHE A 365 -13.73 34.61 -17.10
N THR A 366 -12.88 34.54 -18.12
CA THR A 366 -12.67 35.61 -19.09
C THR A 366 -12.82 35.10 -20.53
N LEU A 367 -13.07 36.02 -21.45
CA LEU A 367 -13.05 35.77 -22.90
C LEU A 367 -12.00 36.71 -23.52
N ASP A 368 -11.19 36.19 -24.43
CA ASP A 368 -10.29 37.04 -25.22
C ASP A 368 -11.12 37.94 -26.14
N SER A 369 -11.14 39.24 -25.85
CA SER A 369 -11.98 40.20 -26.58
C SER A 369 -11.64 40.38 -28.07
N THR A 370 -10.52 39.82 -28.54
CA THR A 370 -10.05 39.93 -29.93
C THR A 370 -10.32 38.64 -30.69
N ASN A 371 -9.86 37.51 -30.15
CA ASN A 371 -9.90 36.21 -30.83
C ASN A 371 -11.18 35.44 -30.52
N PHE A 372 -11.78 35.66 -29.35
CA PHE A 372 -13.01 35.03 -28.88
C PHE A 372 -13.99 36.08 -28.32
N PRO A 373 -14.38 37.07 -29.13
CA PRO A 373 -15.34 38.09 -28.70
C PRO A 373 -16.71 37.46 -28.41
N GLN A 374 -17.48 38.12 -27.55
CA GLN A 374 -18.83 37.71 -27.16
C GLN A 374 -19.82 37.68 -28.32
#